data_AF-A0A3D0SS55-F1
#
_entry.id   AF-A0A3D0SS55-F1
#
_cell.length_a   1.000
_cell.length_b   1.000
_cell.length_c   1.000
_cell.angle_alpha   90.00
_cell.angle_beta   90.00
_cell.angle_gamma   90.00
#
_symmetry.space_group_name_H-M   'P 1'
#
loop_
_entity.id
_entity.type
_entity.pdbx_description
1 polymer ?
#
loop_
_entity_poly.entity_id
_entity_poly.type
_entity_poly.pdbx_seq_one_letter_code
_entity_poly.pdbx_strand_id
1 'polypeptide(L)'
;MTVKATSSIQVITRLTLILDAMAAHDEPVSLKTLSKATGLHPSTTFRILASLTEHGFVERSTTSRYRLGIRLLQLGNRVHGQMIDQHSGIHSFSAALDELNEANG
;
A
#
# COMPACT_ATOMS: atom_id res chain seq x y z
N MET A 1 -6.78 5.86 36.76
CA MET A 1 -7.12 4.82 35.76
C MET A 1 -6.53 5.25 34.42
N THR A 2 -5.39 4.69 34.02
CA THR A 2 -4.71 5.07 32.77
C THR A 2 -5.37 4.37 31.59
N VAL A 3 -5.95 5.16 30.68
CA VAL A 3 -6.48 4.67 29.41
C VAL A 3 -5.30 4.13 28.59
N LYS A 4 -5.31 2.82 28.28
CA LYS A 4 -4.32 2.18 27.38
C LYS A 4 -4.67 2.52 25.92
N ALA A 5 -4.51 3.78 25.54
CA ALA A 5 -4.65 4.22 24.16
C ALA A 5 -3.29 4.16 23.47
N THR A 6 -2.79 2.96 23.09
CA THR A 6 -1.51 2.87 22.33
C THR A 6 -1.24 1.55 21.60
N SER A 7 -2.21 0.64 21.42
CA SER A 7 -1.95 -0.60 20.68
C SER A 7 -2.19 -0.48 19.17
N SER A 8 -3.31 0.13 18.75
CA SER A 8 -3.73 0.16 17.34
C SER A 8 -2.79 1.00 16.46
N ILE A 9 -2.46 2.23 16.89
CA ILE A 9 -1.51 3.11 16.16
C ILE A 9 -0.12 2.43 16.03
N GLN A 10 0.31 1.70 17.06
CA GLN A 10 1.56 0.93 16.99
C GLN A 10 1.47 -0.24 16.00
N VAL A 11 0.32 -0.92 15.89
CA VAL A 11 0.15 -2.01 14.93
C VAL A 11 0.25 -1.50 13.49
N ILE A 12 -0.36 -0.36 13.18
CA ILE A 12 -0.24 0.26 11.84
C ILE A 12 1.22 0.58 11.52
N THR A 13 1.94 1.19 12.46
CA THR A 13 3.38 1.49 12.28
C THR A 13 4.19 0.22 12.00
N ARG A 14 3.93 -0.87 12.74
CA ARG A 14 4.62 -2.16 12.55
C ARG A 14 4.29 -2.82 11.21
N LEU A 15 3.03 -2.72 10.78
CA LEU A 15 2.57 -3.13 9.45
C LEU A 15 3.41 -2.45 8.37
N THR A 16 3.55 -1.12 8.45
CA THR A 16 4.23 -0.33 7.42
C THR A 16 5.70 -0.73 7.34
N LEU A 17 6.37 -0.88 8.49
CA LEU A 17 7.74 -1.39 8.55
C LEU A 17 7.91 -2.77 7.88
N ILE A 18 6.95 -3.67 8.07
CA ILE A 18 6.99 -4.99 7.44
C ILE A 18 6.82 -4.86 5.91
N LEU A 19 5.86 -4.06 5.45
CA LEU A 19 5.64 -3.85 4.01
C LEU A 19 6.85 -3.20 3.33
N ASP A 20 7.44 -2.17 3.96
CA ASP A 20 8.64 -1.50 3.47
C ASP A 20 9.84 -2.46 3.41
N ALA A 21 10.03 -3.25 4.48
CA ALA A 21 11.07 -4.27 4.50
C ALA A 21 10.88 -5.32 3.40
N MET A 22 9.63 -5.68 3.06
CA MET A 22 9.35 -6.57 1.95
C MET A 22 9.60 -5.91 0.59
N ALA A 23 9.22 -4.64 0.43
CA ALA A 23 9.41 -3.88 -0.81
C ALA A 23 10.89 -3.67 -1.17
N ALA A 24 11.79 -3.73 -0.19
CA ALA A 24 13.24 -3.65 -0.39
C ALA A 24 13.87 -4.94 -0.97
N HIS A 25 13.07 -5.97 -1.26
CA HIS A 25 13.54 -7.26 -1.78
C HIS A 25 12.74 -7.67 -3.04
N ASP A 26 13.46 -8.02 -4.11
CA ASP A 26 12.84 -8.52 -5.35
C ASP A 26 12.29 -9.96 -5.21
N GLU A 27 12.85 -10.72 -4.27
CA GLU A 27 12.49 -12.12 -4.01
C GLU A 27 11.68 -12.27 -2.70
N PRO A 28 10.80 -13.29 -2.59
CA PRO A 28 10.03 -13.53 -1.36
C PRO A 28 10.91 -13.59 -0.11
N VAL A 29 10.49 -13.04 1.02
CA VAL A 29 11.34 -12.82 2.20
C VAL A 29 10.95 -13.76 3.34
N SER A 30 11.92 -14.27 4.11
CA SER A 30 11.62 -15.14 5.25
C SER A 30 11.14 -14.35 6.47
N LEU A 31 10.34 -14.98 7.35
CA LEU A 31 9.93 -14.41 8.64
C LEU A 31 11.14 -13.93 9.48
N LYS A 32 12.23 -14.71 9.46
CA LYS A 32 13.46 -14.41 10.20
C LYS A 32 14.11 -13.12 9.68
N THR A 33 14.19 -12.96 8.37
CA THR A 33 14.74 -11.76 7.73
C THR A 33 13.88 -10.54 8.06
N LEU A 34 12.55 -10.65 7.92
CA LEU A 34 11.63 -9.55 8.20
C LEU A 34 11.66 -9.12 9.67
N SER A 35 11.70 -10.08 10.60
CA SER A 35 11.80 -9.79 12.03
C SER A 35 13.10 -9.08 12.37
N LYS A 36 14.22 -9.50 11.75
CA LYS A 36 15.52 -8.85 11.93
C LYS A 36 15.54 -7.43 11.34
N ALA A 37 15.01 -7.25 10.13
CA ALA A 37 15.01 -5.96 9.44
C ALA A 37 14.14 -4.91 10.15
N THR A 38 13.01 -5.34 10.72
CA THR A 38 12.04 -4.45 11.38
C THR A 38 12.30 -4.28 12.88
N GLY A 39 13.20 -5.06 13.47
CA GLY A 39 13.43 -5.11 14.93
C GLY A 39 12.25 -5.70 15.72
N LEU A 40 11.27 -6.30 15.05
CA LEU A 40 10.09 -6.88 15.68
C LEU A 40 10.34 -8.31 16.14
N HIS A 41 9.73 -8.69 17.26
CA HIS A 41 9.79 -10.05 17.74
C HIS A 41 9.13 -11.01 16.73
N PRO A 42 9.69 -12.21 16.46
CA PRO A 42 9.15 -13.13 15.46
C PRO A 42 7.66 -13.46 15.62
N SER A 43 7.16 -13.59 16.86
CA SER A 43 5.74 -13.83 17.10
C SER A 43 4.85 -12.66 16.70
N THR A 44 5.31 -11.42 16.88
CA THR A 44 4.60 -10.21 16.46
C THR A 44 4.61 -10.09 14.94
N THR A 45 5.77 -10.27 14.30
CA THR A 45 5.91 -10.26 12.85
C THR A 45 5.02 -11.31 12.20
N PHE A 46 5.02 -12.53 12.74
CA PHE A 46 4.19 -13.63 12.24
C PHE A 46 2.69 -13.30 12.31
N ARG A 47 2.21 -12.76 13.44
CA ARG A 47 0.79 -12.41 13.60
C ARG A 47 0.35 -11.31 12.64
N ILE A 48 1.19 -10.31 12.41
CA ILE A 48 0.90 -9.24 11.44
C ILE A 48 0.89 -9.83 10.03
N LEU A 49 1.90 -10.61 9.65
CA LEU A 49 1.95 -11.27 8.35
C LEU A 49 0.74 -12.19 8.11
N ALA A 50 0.31 -12.95 9.12
CA ALA A 50 -0.88 -13.79 9.02
C ALA A 50 -2.14 -12.96 8.70
N SER A 51 -2.35 -11.84 9.39
CA SER A 51 -3.47 -10.94 9.11
C SER A 51 -3.36 -10.27 7.74
N LEU A 52 -2.16 -9.86 7.32
CA LEU A 52 -1.95 -9.30 5.98
C LEU A 52 -2.21 -10.34 4.88
N THR A 53 -1.87 -11.60 5.13
CA THR A 53 -2.17 -12.69 4.20
C THR A 53 -3.66 -13.01 4.12
N GLU A 54 -4.35 -13.07 5.25
CA GLU A 54 -5.81 -13.23 5.29
C GLU A 54 -6.53 -12.14 4.49
N HIS A 55 -6.00 -10.91 4.51
CA HIS A 55 -6.56 -9.77 3.78
C HIS A 55 -5.97 -9.55 2.37
N GLY A 56 -5.09 -10.44 1.89
CA GLY A 56 -4.53 -10.39 0.54
C GLY A 56 -3.49 -9.29 0.27
N PHE A 57 -3.01 -8.60 1.30
CA PHE A 57 -1.92 -7.62 1.18
C PHE A 57 -0.55 -8.28 1.07
N VAL A 58 -0.42 -9.51 1.56
CA VAL A 58 0.82 -10.30 1.54
C VAL A 58 0.50 -11.72 1.10
N GLU A 59 1.34 -12.32 0.27
CA GLU A 59 1.21 -13.71 -0.13
C GLU A 59 2.31 -14.55 0.52
N ARG A 60 1.97 -15.75 0.99
CA ARG A 60 2.93 -16.70 1.55
C ARG A 60 3.17 -17.84 0.55
N SER A 61 4.43 -18.07 0.20
CA SER A 61 4.85 -19.18 -0.66
C SER A 61 4.77 -20.53 0.05
N THR A 62 4.84 -21.61 -0.72
CA THR A 62 4.97 -22.99 -0.22
C THR A 62 6.22 -23.19 0.65
N THR A 63 7.27 -22.39 0.42
CA THR A 63 8.52 -22.39 1.20
C THR A 63 8.48 -21.49 2.44
N SER A 64 7.29 -21.04 2.88
CA SER A 64 7.12 -20.15 4.04
C SER A 64 7.82 -18.79 3.92
N ARG A 65 7.98 -18.30 2.68
CA ARG A 65 8.49 -16.95 2.40
C ARG A 65 7.32 -16.04 2.01
N TYR A 66 7.48 -14.74 2.19
CA TYR A 66 6.42 -13.75 2.05
C TYR A 66 6.73 -12.77 0.92
N ARG A 67 5.76 -12.41 0.10
CA ARG A 67 5.88 -11.35 -0.91
C ARG A 67 4.67 -10.42 -0.85
N LEU A 68 4.77 -9.23 -1.44
CA LEU A 68 3.65 -8.31 -1.55
C LEU A 68 2.53 -8.96 -2.39
N GLY A 69 1.28 -8.81 -1.95
CA GLY A 69 0.11 -9.41 -2.60
C GLY A 69 -0.58 -8.48 -3.60
N ILE A 70 -1.36 -9.06 -4.50
CA ILE A 70 -2.03 -8.35 -5.61
C ILE A 70 -2.95 -7.20 -5.16
N ARG A 71 -3.48 -7.24 -3.94
CA ARG A 71 -4.37 -6.19 -3.40
C ARG A 71 -3.70 -4.82 -3.37
N LEU A 72 -2.38 -4.77 -3.16
CA LEU A 72 -1.62 -3.52 -3.16
C LEU A 72 -1.63 -2.86 -4.55
N LEU A 73 -1.49 -3.65 -5.62
CA LEU A 73 -1.59 -3.15 -7.00
C LEU A 73 -3.00 -2.63 -7.30
N GLN A 74 -4.04 -3.36 -6.88
CA GLN A 74 -5.44 -2.94 -7.09
C GLN A 74 -5.74 -1.59 -6.42
N LEU A 75 -5.26 -1.39 -5.19
CA LEU A 75 -5.41 -0.12 -4.47
C LEU A 75 -4.57 0.99 -5.11
N GLY A 76 -3.33 0.68 -5.51
CA GLY A 76 -2.46 1.62 -6.23
C GLY A 76 -3.09 2.13 -7.53
N ASN A 77 -3.64 1.23 -8.35
CA ASN A 77 -4.33 1.59 -9.59
C ASN A 77 -5.55 2.48 -9.34
N ARG A 78 -6.29 2.27 -8.25
CA ARG A 78 -7.43 3.13 -7.89
C ARG A 78 -6.98 4.55 -7.52
N VAL A 79 -5.91 4.69 -6.75
CA VAL A 79 -5.32 6.01 -6.41
C VAL A 79 -4.77 6.68 -7.67
N HIS A 80 -4.10 5.92 -8.53
CA HIS A 80 -3.57 6.44 -9.78
C HIS A 80 -4.66 6.98 -10.71
N GLY A 81 -5.78 6.26 -10.86
CA GLY A 81 -6.94 6.75 -11.61
C GLY A 81 -7.51 8.06 -11.03
N GLN A 82 -7.66 8.14 -9.70
CA GLN A 82 -8.10 9.37 -9.04
C GLN A 82 -7.13 10.54 -9.26
N MET A 83 -5.82 10.29 -9.30
CA MET A 83 -4.83 11.32 -9.58
C MET A 83 -4.92 11.81 -11.04
N ILE A 84 -5.12 10.91 -12.00
CA ILE A 84 -5.33 11.28 -13.40
C ILE A 84 -6.61 12.10 -13.56
N ASP A 85 -7.70 11.72 -12.89
CA ASP A 85 -8.97 12.45 -12.94
C ASP A 85 -8.85 13.84 -12.28
N GLN A 86 -8.11 13.96 -11.17
CA GLN A 86 -7.87 15.23 -10.48
C GLN A 86 -6.91 16.17 -11.23
N HIS A 87 -5.93 15.62 -11.97
CA HIS A 87 -5.03 16.42 -12.82
C HIS A 87 -5.58 16.65 -14.24
N SER A 88 -6.71 16.00 -14.60
CA SER A 88 -7.52 16.33 -15.79
C SER A 88 -8.35 17.62 -15.61
N GLY A 89 -7.91 18.53 -14.73
CA GLY A 89 -8.21 19.96 -14.81
C GLY A 89 -7.73 20.63 -16.11
N ILE A 90 -7.10 19.90 -17.04
CA ILE A 90 -6.93 20.32 -18.44
C ILE A 90 -8.10 19.79 -19.29
N HIS A 91 -9.33 19.91 -18.78
CA HIS A 91 -10.53 20.04 -19.61
C HIS A 91 -10.95 21.51 -19.81
N SER A 92 -10.12 22.48 -19.46
CA SER A 92 -10.28 23.85 -19.98
C SER A 92 -9.87 24.00 -21.45
N PHE A 93 -9.39 22.95 -22.13
CA PHE A 93 -8.99 23.06 -23.53
C PHE A 93 -10.16 22.90 -24.52
N SER A 94 -11.16 22.05 -24.24
CA SER A 94 -12.34 21.98 -25.12
C SER A 94 -13.25 23.20 -24.92
N ALA A 95 -13.45 23.65 -23.68
CA ALA A 95 -14.23 24.87 -23.40
C ALA A 95 -13.59 26.13 -24.01
N ALA A 96 -12.26 26.25 -23.99
CA ALA A 96 -11.56 27.36 -24.65
C ALA A 96 -11.60 27.27 -26.18
N LEU A 97 -11.61 26.05 -26.75
CA LEU A 97 -11.76 25.86 -28.20
C LEU A 97 -13.20 26.12 -28.67
N ASP A 98 -14.21 25.79 -27.86
CA ASP A 98 -15.62 26.07 -28.15
C ASP A 98 -15.90 27.58 -28.11
N GLU A 99 -15.36 28.33 -27.14
CA GLU A 99 -15.47 29.80 -27.09
C GLU A 99 -14.79 30.49 -28.28
N LEU A 100 -13.66 29.97 -28.77
CA LEU A 100 -12.97 30.53 -29.95
C LEU A 100 -13.70 30.22 -31.27
N ASN A 101 -14.47 29.14 -31.33
CA ASN A 101 -15.24 28.75 -32.50
C ASN A 101 -16.59 29.49 -32.56
N GLU A 102 -17.23 29.75 -31.40
CA GLU A 102 -18.46 30.57 -31.34
C GLU A 102 -18.20 32.08 -31.53
N ALA A 103 -16.99 32.57 -31.24
CA ALA A 103 -16.63 33.97 -31.49
C ALA A 103 -16.31 34.28 -32.97
N ASN A 104 -16.23 33.26 -33.84
CA ASN A 104 -15.88 33.40 -35.27
C ASN A 104 -16.94 32.82 -36.23
N GLY A 105 -18.10 32.40 -35.72
CA GLY A 105 -19.29 32.04 -36.52
C GLY A 105 -20.36 33.11 -36.44
#